data_AF-A0A7V7G371-F1
#
_entry.id   AF-A0A7V7G371-F1
#
_cell.length_a   1.000
_cell.length_b   1.000
_cell.length_c   1.000
_cell.angle_alpha   90.00
_cell.angle_beta   90.00
_cell.angle_gamma   90.00
#
_symmetry.space_group_name_H-M   'P 1'
#
loop_
_entity.id
_entity.type
_entity.pdbx_description
1 polymer ?
#
loop_
_entity_poly.entity_id
_entity_poly.type
_entity_poly.pdbx_seq_one_letter_code
_entity_poly.pdbx_strand_id
1 'polypeptide(L)'
;MTPRTAINRALAILAVAALIAALSWVTRHDTKVASASLEQYCQDAAIWAAEEARGVPASQRTGQPDYRGIAAEQCPGMRPAGAEFRIASPSAFPATQAQRQLAQQ
;
A
#
# COMPACT_ATOMS: atom_id res chain seq x y z
N MET A 1 21.12 -29.35 37.11
CA MET A 1 20.38 -29.19 35.83
C MET A 1 21.06 -30.03 34.78
N THR A 2 20.35 -30.97 34.16
CA THR A 2 20.93 -31.81 33.10
C THR A 2 21.15 -30.97 31.83
N PRO A 3 22.26 -31.18 31.10
CA PRO A 3 22.65 -30.37 29.93
C PRO A 3 21.58 -30.36 28.84
N ARG A 4 20.79 -31.44 28.72
CA ARG A 4 19.64 -31.53 27.81
C ARG A 4 18.54 -30.51 28.11
N THR A 5 18.27 -30.21 29.39
CA THR A 5 17.23 -29.25 29.76
C THR A 5 17.65 -27.81 29.45
N ALA A 6 18.94 -27.49 29.57
CA ALA A 6 19.48 -26.20 29.18
C ALA A 6 19.41 -25.99 27.66
N ILE A 7 19.76 -27.01 26.87
CA ILE A 7 19.68 -26.97 25.39
C ILE A 7 18.23 -26.79 24.93
N ASN A 8 17.27 -27.55 25.50
CA ASN A 8 15.87 -27.44 25.11
C ASN A 8 15.27 -26.05 25.42
N ARG A 9 15.66 -25.45 26.55
CA ARG A 9 15.25 -24.08 26.90
C ARG A 9 15.86 -23.06 25.93
N ALA A 10 17.12 -23.20 25.57
CA ALA A 10 17.77 -22.32 24.60
C ALA A 10 17.10 -22.41 23.22
N LEU A 11 16.76 -23.63 22.76
CA LEU A 11 16.02 -23.83 21.51
C LEU A 11 14.62 -23.22 21.56
N ALA A 12 13.89 -23.38 22.67
CA ALA A 12 12.57 -22.78 22.84
C ALA A 12 12.64 -21.24 22.81
N ILE A 13 13.63 -20.65 23.48
CA ILE A 13 13.84 -19.20 23.48
C ILE A 13 14.16 -18.70 22.07
N LEU A 14 15.05 -19.39 21.35
CA LEU A 14 15.39 -19.05 19.97
C LEU A 14 14.18 -19.15 19.03
N ALA A 15 13.37 -20.20 19.17
CA ALA A 15 12.16 -20.37 18.37
C ALA A 15 11.16 -19.23 18.60
N VAL A 16 10.94 -18.83 19.87
CA VAL A 16 10.07 -17.69 20.20
C VAL A 16 10.64 -16.38 19.66
N ALA A 17 11.94 -16.14 19.80
CA ALA A 17 12.58 -14.94 19.27
C ALA A 17 12.46 -14.85 17.74
N ALA A 18 12.63 -15.97 17.04
CA ALA A 18 12.46 -16.05 15.58
C ALA A 18 11.02 -15.74 15.16
N LEU A 19 10.02 -16.25 15.88
CA LEU A 19 8.61 -15.94 15.62
C LEU A 19 8.30 -14.45 15.79
N ILE A 20 8.79 -13.83 16.88
CA ILE A 20 8.60 -12.39 17.13
C ILE A 20 9.25 -11.55 16.03
N ALA A 21 10.46 -11.93 15.60
CA ALA A 21 11.16 -11.24 14.51
C ALA A 21 10.40 -11.35 13.19
N ALA A 22 9.88 -12.53 12.86
CA ALA A 22 9.08 -12.75 11.66
C ALA A 22 7.79 -11.90 11.67
N LEU A 23 7.05 -11.90 12.79
CA LEU A 23 5.84 -11.10 12.93
C LEU A 23 6.13 -9.60 12.80
N SER A 24 7.22 -9.12 13.41
CA SER A 24 7.65 -7.71 13.35
C SER A 24 8.01 -7.28 11.92
N TRP A 25 8.58 -8.18 11.14
CA TRP A 25 8.91 -7.93 9.74
C TRP A 25 7.65 -7.80 8.89
N VAL A 26 6.67 -8.70 9.06
CA VAL A 26 5.36 -8.64 8.38
C VAL A 26 4.63 -7.34 8.72
N THR A 27 4.52 -6.98 10.00
CA THR A 27 3.78 -5.76 10.40
C THR A 27 4.39 -4.48 9.83
N ARG A 28 5.72 -4.39 9.70
CA ARG A 28 6.37 -3.24 9.07
C ARG A 28 6.02 -3.10 7.58
N HIS A 29 5.79 -4.21 6.89
CA HIS A 29 5.32 -4.19 5.51
C HIS A 29 3.85 -3.78 5.45
N ASP A 30 3.01 -4.29 6.33
CA ASP A 30 1.58 -3.95 6.40
C ASP A 30 1.36 -2.45 6.66
N THR A 31 2.15 -1.83 7.55
CA THR A 31 2.03 -0.39 7.83
C THR A 31 2.31 0.48 6.61
N LYS A 32 3.23 0.06 5.74
CA LYS A 32 3.55 0.80 4.51
C LYS A 32 2.47 0.66 3.45
N VAL A 33 1.86 -0.52 3.35
CA VAL A 33 0.73 -0.77 2.45
C VAL A 33 -0.50 0.01 2.93
N ALA A 34 -0.76 0.03 4.23
CA ALA A 34 -1.86 0.79 4.82
C ALA A 34 -1.70 2.31 4.64
N SER A 35 -0.49 2.85 4.78
CA SER A 35 -0.25 4.27 4.53
C SER A 35 -0.42 4.62 3.05
N ALA A 36 0.10 3.78 2.14
CA ALA A 36 -0.02 3.99 0.70
C ALA A 36 -1.48 3.90 0.22
N SER A 37 -2.28 3.00 0.79
CA SER A 37 -3.70 2.88 0.44
C SER A 37 -4.52 4.08 0.92
N LEU A 38 -4.21 4.63 2.10
CA LEU A 38 -4.82 5.87 2.58
C LEU A 38 -4.42 7.08 1.72
N GLU A 39 -3.15 7.18 1.32
CA GLU A 39 -2.67 8.25 0.46
C GLU A 39 -3.39 8.23 -0.90
N GLN A 40 -3.50 7.05 -1.52
CA GLN A 40 -4.24 6.88 -2.77
C GLN A 40 -5.73 7.23 -2.61
N TYR A 41 -6.36 6.78 -1.52
CA TYR A 41 -7.75 7.13 -1.20
C TYR A 41 -7.95 8.65 -1.14
N CYS A 42 -7.07 9.34 -0.43
CA CYS A 42 -7.14 10.79 -0.28
C CYS A 42 -6.92 11.53 -1.60
N GLN A 43 -6.01 11.03 -2.44
CA GLN A 43 -5.77 11.59 -3.77
C GLN A 43 -7.00 11.43 -4.66
N ASP A 44 -7.59 10.24 -4.72
CA ASP A 44 -8.77 9.95 -5.54
C ASP A 44 -9.98 10.79 -5.10
N ALA A 45 -10.19 10.93 -3.78
CA ALA A 45 -11.25 11.78 -3.22
C ALA A 45 -11.03 13.27 -3.55
N ALA A 46 -9.79 13.75 -3.49
CA ALA A 46 -9.47 15.14 -3.84
C ALA A 46 -9.68 15.44 -5.33
N ILE A 47 -9.37 14.49 -6.22
CA ILE A 47 -9.63 14.60 -7.66
C ILE A 47 -11.13 14.71 -7.91
N TRP A 48 -11.90 13.78 -7.33
CA TRP A 48 -13.35 13.75 -7.48
C TRP A 48 -13.98 15.06 -7.04
N ALA A 49 -13.62 15.56 -5.85
CA ALA A 49 -14.12 16.82 -5.31
C ALA A 49 -13.75 18.03 -6.19
N ALA A 50 -12.53 18.03 -6.74
CA ALA A 50 -12.09 19.09 -7.64
C ALA A 50 -12.85 19.11 -8.97
N GLU A 51 -13.20 17.94 -9.52
CA GLU A 51 -13.99 17.83 -10.75
C GLU A 51 -15.48 18.13 -10.51
N GLU A 52 -16.00 17.77 -9.35
CA GLU A 52 -17.31 18.18 -8.89
C GLU A 52 -17.45 19.69 -8.79
N ALA A 53 -16.49 20.36 -8.16
CA ALA A 53 -16.44 21.82 -8.09
C ALA A 53 -16.33 22.48 -9.47
N ARG A 54 -15.76 21.78 -10.45
CA ARG A 54 -15.68 22.21 -11.87
C ARG A 54 -16.96 21.90 -12.67
N GLY A 55 -17.95 21.22 -12.08
CA GLY A 55 -19.20 20.86 -12.75
C GLY A 55 -19.06 19.68 -13.72
N VAL A 56 -17.99 18.88 -13.63
CA VAL A 56 -17.84 17.67 -14.45
C VAL A 56 -18.97 16.69 -14.09
N PRO A 57 -19.71 16.13 -15.06
CA PRO A 57 -20.72 15.11 -14.80
C PRO A 57 -20.11 13.87 -14.15
N ALA A 58 -20.80 13.25 -13.19
CA ALA A 58 -20.28 12.08 -12.45
C ALA A 58 -19.82 10.93 -13.36
N SER A 59 -20.43 10.75 -14.54
CA SER A 59 -20.03 9.73 -15.52
C SER A 59 -18.69 10.00 -16.21
N GLN A 60 -18.15 11.21 -16.08
CA GLN A 60 -16.89 11.65 -16.68
C GLN A 60 -15.84 11.98 -15.62
N ARG A 61 -16.16 11.84 -14.33
CA ARG A 61 -15.23 12.12 -13.25
C ARG A 61 -14.17 11.02 -13.13
N THR A 62 -12.97 11.42 -12.77
CA THR A 62 -11.83 10.58 -12.45
C THR A 62 -11.65 10.49 -10.93
N GLY A 63 -10.89 9.48 -10.48
CA GLY A 63 -10.79 9.16 -9.05
C GLY A 63 -12.05 8.47 -8.52
N GLN A 64 -12.26 8.59 -7.21
CA GLN A 64 -13.37 7.97 -6.48
C GLN A 64 -13.96 8.99 -5.51
N PRO A 65 -15.29 9.07 -5.37
CA PRO A 65 -15.88 9.87 -4.30
C PRO A 65 -15.48 9.33 -2.92
N ASP A 66 -15.63 10.16 -1.90
CA ASP A 66 -15.41 9.80 -0.50
C ASP A 66 -16.50 8.81 0.00
N TYR A 67 -16.43 7.56 -0.45
CA TYR A 67 -17.41 6.52 -0.08
C TYR A 67 -17.39 6.19 1.42
N ARG A 68 -16.25 6.40 2.09
CA ARG A 68 -16.10 6.12 3.52
C ARG A 68 -16.49 7.30 4.40
N GLY A 69 -16.66 8.50 3.83
CA GLY A 69 -16.96 9.72 4.58
C GLY A 69 -15.87 10.07 5.60
N ILE A 70 -14.62 9.72 5.32
CA ILE A 70 -13.48 9.95 6.23
C ILE A 70 -12.48 10.96 5.68
N ALA A 71 -12.72 11.42 4.45
CA ALA A 71 -11.69 12.13 3.74
C ALA A 71 -11.52 13.54 4.33
N ALA A 72 -12.57 14.16 4.87
CA ALA A 72 -12.48 15.45 5.57
C ALA A 72 -11.61 15.38 6.83
N GLU A 73 -11.59 14.26 7.54
CA GLU A 73 -10.88 14.08 8.80
C GLU A 73 -9.48 13.49 8.61
N GLN A 74 -9.30 12.59 7.64
CA GLN A 74 -8.07 11.80 7.48
C GLN A 74 -7.20 12.26 6.31
N CYS A 75 -7.70 13.09 5.41
CA CYS A 75 -6.92 13.59 4.28
C CYS A 75 -6.43 15.02 4.53
N PRO A 76 -5.16 15.21 4.92
CA PRO A 76 -4.63 16.53 5.20
C PRO A 76 -4.62 17.41 3.95
N GLY A 77 -5.40 18.49 3.98
CA GLY A 77 -5.29 19.60 3.04
C GLY A 77 -5.64 19.27 1.59
N MET A 78 -6.57 18.33 1.34
CA MET A 78 -7.11 17.93 0.03
C MET A 78 -6.80 18.93 -1.08
N ARG A 79 -5.66 18.71 -1.74
CA ARG A 79 -5.19 19.60 -2.78
C ARG A 79 -5.64 18.99 -4.11
N PRO A 80 -6.33 19.74 -4.98
CA PRO A 80 -6.75 19.21 -6.27
C PRO A 80 -5.51 18.67 -7.02
N ALA A 81 -5.62 17.49 -7.62
CA ALA A 81 -4.55 17.00 -8.47
C ALA A 81 -4.39 17.95 -9.66
N GLY A 82 -3.24 18.63 -9.72
CA GLY A 82 -2.79 19.28 -10.95
C GLY A 82 -2.54 18.21 -12.02
N ALA A 83 -2.41 18.65 -13.27
CA ALA A 83 -2.32 17.82 -14.50
C ALA A 83 -1.23 16.73 -14.55
N GLU A 84 -0.49 16.49 -13.47
CA GLU A 84 0.49 15.43 -13.34
C GLU A 84 -0.11 14.16 -12.71
N PHE A 85 -1.32 13.75 -13.11
CA PHE A 85 -1.74 12.35 -12.89
C PHE A 85 -0.86 11.47 -13.78
N ARG A 86 0.37 11.23 -13.31
CA ARG A 86 1.27 10.22 -13.85
C ARG A 86 0.64 8.90 -13.45
N ILE A 87 -0.26 8.41 -14.32
CA ILE A 87 -0.67 7.01 -14.34
C ILE A 87 0.62 6.24 -14.11
N ALA A 88 0.71 5.48 -13.01
CA ALA A 88 1.84 4.61 -12.74
C ALA A 88 2.08 3.81 -14.04
N SER A 89 3.14 4.18 -14.75
CA SER A 89 3.43 3.62 -16.05
C SER A 89 3.48 2.10 -15.86
N PRO A 90 2.86 1.28 -16.73
CA PRO A 90 2.84 -0.18 -16.59
C PRO A 90 4.26 -0.80 -16.49
N SER A 91 5.29 -0.01 -16.76
CA SER A 91 6.71 -0.27 -16.53
C SER A 91 7.13 -0.44 -15.06
N ALA A 92 6.27 -0.15 -14.06
CA ALA A 92 6.61 -0.30 -12.64
C ALA A 92 6.59 -1.76 -12.15
N PHE A 93 6.04 -2.69 -12.92
CA PHE A 93 6.24 -4.12 -12.69
C PHE A 93 7.49 -4.57 -13.46
N PRO A 94 8.58 -4.98 -12.78
CA PRO A 94 9.71 -5.55 -13.50
C PRO A 94 9.21 -6.78 -14.23
N ALA A 95 9.19 -6.73 -15.57
CA ALA A 95 8.81 -7.88 -16.39
C ALA A 95 9.60 -9.09 -15.90
N THR A 96 8.87 -10.10 -15.40
CA THR A 96 9.44 -11.37 -15.00
C THR A 96 10.20 -11.95 -16.19
N GLN A 97 11.32 -12.64 -15.94
CA GLN A 97 12.18 -13.15 -17.03
C GLN A 97 11.41 -13.96 -18.08
N ALA A 98 10.32 -14.61 -17.69
CA ALA A 98 9.42 -15.35 -18.57
C ALA A 98 8.82 -14.49 -19.70
N GLN A 99 8.45 -13.24 -19.45
CA GLN A 99 7.88 -12.35 -20.47
C GLN A 99 8.92 -11.87 -21.49
N ARG A 100 10.20 -11.77 -21.09
CA ARG A 100 11.28 -11.37 -22.00
C ARG A 100 11.63 -12.45 -23.02
N GLN A 101 11.46 -13.73 -22.68
CA GLN A 101 11.77 -14.83 -23.59
C GLN A 101 10.72 -15.00 -24.70
N LEU A 102 9.45 -14.67 -24.42
CA LEU A 102 8.37 -14.77 -25.41
C LEU A 102 8.42 -13.67 -26.47
N ALA A 103 9.00 -12.50 -26.17
CA ALA A 103 9.16 -11.41 -27.13
C ALA A 103 10.34 -11.59 -28.10
N GLN A 104 11.15 -12.64 -27.92
CA GLN A 104 12.33 -12.95 -28.75
C GLN A 104 12.11 -14.14 -29.70
N GLN A 105 10.88 -14.63 -29.81
CA GLN A 105 10.49 -15.68 -30.76
C GLN A 105 9.73 -15.11 -31.96
#